data_AF-A0A1Q9Y9Z2-F1
#
_entry.id   AF-A0A1Q9Y9Z2-F1
#
_cell.length_a   1.000
_cell.length_b   1.000
_cell.length_c   1.000
_cell.angle_alpha   90.00
_cell.angle_beta   90.00
_cell.angle_gamma   90.00
#
_symmetry.space_group_name_H-M   'P 1'
#
loop_
_entity.id
_entity.type
_entity.pdbx_description
1 polymer ?
#
loop_
_entity_poly.entity_id
_entity_poly.type
_entity_poly.pdbx_seq_one_letter_code
_entity_poly.pdbx_strand_id
1 'polypeptide(L)'
;MRIDRSVQRAVLERLATAYPRQVDFNGLADIFDENEDMAWCCKYLHEHGLVRAKITDYMDGTQAVLFAQITAKGLDFLEDDGGLSAILGVVTIKFHEDAIRQMIETRILQADLPEPDRQGILQAPRQAPADSIKHRTSR
;
A
#
# COMPACT_ATOMS: atom_id res chain seq x y z
N MET A 1 -2.40 -24.45 4.16
CA MET A 1 -1.90 -23.25 3.48
C MET A 1 -1.77 -22.11 4.48
N ARG A 2 -0.55 -21.81 4.93
CA ARG A 2 -0.29 -20.70 5.86
C ARG A 2 0.67 -19.74 5.17
N ILE A 3 0.16 -18.57 4.80
CA ILE A 3 1.00 -17.49 4.26
C ILE A 3 1.75 -16.87 5.43
N ASP A 4 3.04 -17.21 5.56
CA ASP A 4 3.90 -16.67 6.61
C ASP A 4 4.53 -15.34 6.15
N ARG A 5 4.22 -14.25 6.86
CA ARG A 5 4.73 -12.92 6.53
C ARG A 5 6.24 -12.80 6.72
N SER A 6 6.81 -13.57 7.63
CA SER A 6 8.27 -13.58 7.86
C SER A 6 9.00 -14.17 6.64
N VAL A 7 8.50 -15.27 6.10
CA VAL A 7 9.03 -15.93 4.89
C VAL A 7 8.92 -15.01 3.68
N GLN A 8 7.77 -14.37 3.48
CA GLN A 8 7.59 -13.42 2.38
C GLN A 8 8.58 -12.27 2.44
N ARG A 9 8.80 -11.71 3.64
CA ARG A 9 9.79 -10.65 3.84
C ARG A 9 11.20 -11.15 3.54
N ALA A 10 11.58 -12.33 4.02
CA ALA A 10 12.90 -12.91 3.74
C ALA A 10 13.16 -13.10 2.23
N VAL A 11 12.14 -13.57 1.48
CA VAL A 11 12.23 -13.66 0.02
C VAL A 11 12.44 -12.29 -0.61
N LEU A 12 11.65 -11.29 -0.22
CA LEU A 12 11.77 -9.94 -0.75
C LEU A 12 13.14 -9.33 -0.45
N GLU A 13 13.67 -9.48 0.77
CA GLU A 13 15.01 -9.01 1.16
C GLU A 13 16.12 -9.70 0.35
N ARG A 14 16.01 -11.01 0.12
CA ARG A 14 16.96 -11.77 -0.71
C ARG A 14 16.95 -11.27 -2.16
N LEU A 15 15.76 -11.07 -2.73
CA LEU A 15 15.61 -10.56 -4.10
C LEU A 15 16.04 -9.08 -4.21
N ALA A 16 15.84 -8.27 -3.17
CA ALA A 16 16.30 -6.89 -3.09
C ALA A 16 17.83 -6.81 -3.10
N THR A 17 18.50 -7.68 -2.34
CA THR A 17 19.98 -7.76 -2.32
C THR A 17 20.55 -8.15 -3.70
N ALA A 18 19.81 -8.97 -4.46
CA ALA A 18 20.22 -9.37 -5.80
C ALA A 18 19.86 -8.35 -6.89
N TYR A 19 19.01 -7.37 -6.61
CA TYR A 19 18.51 -6.40 -7.58
C TYR A 19 19.67 -5.64 -8.27
N PRO A 20 19.66 -5.44 -9.60
CA PRO A 20 18.57 -5.73 -10.56
C PRO A 20 18.57 -7.15 -11.15
N ARG A 21 19.40 -8.07 -10.66
CA ARG A 21 19.48 -9.44 -11.19
C ARG A 21 18.29 -10.29 -10.74
N GLN A 22 18.07 -11.38 -11.46
CA GLN A 22 17.12 -12.43 -11.09
C GLN A 22 17.83 -13.47 -10.21
N VAL A 23 17.07 -14.12 -9.34
CA VAL A 23 17.52 -15.24 -8.50
C VAL A 23 16.81 -16.50 -8.98
N ASP A 24 17.56 -17.59 -9.13
CA ASP A 24 17.01 -18.89 -9.52
C ASP A 24 16.47 -19.65 -8.30
N PHE A 25 15.97 -20.86 -8.53
CA PHE A 25 15.52 -21.77 -7.47
C PHE A 25 16.53 -21.89 -6.31
N ASN A 26 17.80 -22.12 -6.64
CA ASN A 26 18.83 -22.41 -5.65
C ASN A 26 19.09 -21.21 -4.73
N GLY A 27 18.95 -19.98 -5.24
CA GLY A 27 19.15 -18.78 -4.43
C GLY A 27 18.04 -18.48 -3.41
N LEU A 28 16.95 -19.24 -3.42
CA LEU A 28 15.85 -19.16 -2.44
C LEU A 28 15.63 -20.46 -1.66
N ALA A 29 16.28 -21.56 -2.03
CA ALA A 29 16.05 -22.89 -1.45
C ALA A 29 16.34 -22.96 0.05
N ASP A 30 17.20 -22.09 0.59
CA ASP A 30 17.50 -22.03 2.03
C ASP A 30 16.39 -21.40 2.89
N ILE A 31 15.41 -20.75 2.25
CA ILE A 31 14.30 -20.06 2.93
C ILE A 31 13.09 -21.00 3.13
N PHE A 32 13.04 -22.11 2.41
CA PHE A 32 11.89 -23.01 2.35
C PHE A 32 12.28 -24.45 2.69
N ASP A 33 11.42 -25.13 3.45
CA ASP A 33 11.58 -26.56 3.72
C ASP A 33 11.13 -27.41 2.51
N GLU A 34 10.15 -26.94 1.74
CA GLU A 34 9.57 -27.64 0.59
C GLU A 34 9.53 -26.74 -0.67
N ASN A 35 9.77 -27.34 -1.84
CA ASN A 35 9.75 -26.62 -3.13
C ASN A 35 8.37 -26.07 -3.47
N GLU A 36 7.33 -26.80 -3.07
CA GLU A 36 5.96 -26.42 -3.32
C GLU A 36 5.62 -25.11 -2.57
N ASP A 37 6.04 -24.98 -1.31
CA ASP A 37 5.87 -23.75 -0.52
C ASP A 37 6.56 -22.54 -1.16
N MET A 38 7.74 -22.75 -1.75
CA MET A 38 8.44 -21.72 -2.52
C MET A 38 7.62 -21.28 -3.73
N ALA A 39 7.13 -22.23 -4.53
CA ALA A 39 6.32 -21.94 -5.71
C ALA A 39 5.06 -21.15 -5.33
N TRP A 40 4.34 -21.56 -4.27
CA TRP A 40 3.17 -20.85 -3.77
C TRP A 40 3.49 -19.44 -3.27
N CYS A 41 4.55 -19.28 -2.48
CA CYS A 41 4.96 -17.97 -1.98
C CYS A 41 5.35 -17.02 -3.11
N CYS A 42 6.19 -17.47 -4.05
CA CYS A 42 6.58 -16.68 -5.21
C CYS A 42 5.38 -16.38 -6.12
N LYS A 43 4.44 -17.30 -6.29
CA LYS A 43 3.20 -17.08 -7.06
C LYS A 43 2.37 -15.98 -6.44
N TYR A 44 2.15 -16.03 -5.13
CA TYR A 44 1.37 -15.04 -4.41
C TYR A 44 2.01 -13.64 -4.49
N LEU A 45 3.31 -13.54 -4.24
CA LEU A 45 4.06 -12.27 -4.38
C LEU A 45 4.01 -11.75 -5.82
N HIS A 46 3.98 -12.65 -6.80
CA HIS A 46 3.85 -12.30 -8.20
C HIS A 46 2.48 -11.72 -8.56
N GLU A 47 1.40 -12.31 -8.07
CA GLU A 47 0.03 -11.83 -8.27
C GLU A 47 -0.19 -10.43 -7.67
N HIS A 48 0.49 -10.12 -6.56
CA HIS A 48 0.50 -8.77 -5.97
C HIS A 48 1.44 -7.79 -6.67
N GLY A 49 2.20 -8.25 -7.66
CA GLY A 49 3.16 -7.45 -8.41
C GLY A 49 4.41 -7.06 -7.61
N LEU A 50 4.68 -7.70 -6.48
CA LEU A 50 5.88 -7.46 -5.67
C LEU A 50 7.11 -8.17 -6.27
N VAL A 51 6.89 -9.29 -6.97
CA VAL A 51 7.92 -10.10 -7.61
C VAL A 51 7.52 -10.44 -9.05
N ARG A 52 8.47 -10.58 -9.96
CA ARG A 52 8.32 -11.24 -11.26
C ARG A 52 8.88 -12.66 -11.12
N ALA A 53 8.01 -13.63 -10.95
CA ALA A 53 8.38 -15.04 -10.83
C ALA A 53 7.96 -15.78 -12.10
N LYS A 54 8.87 -16.62 -12.64
CA LYS A 54 8.52 -17.63 -13.64
C LYS A 54 8.43 -18.98 -12.95
N ILE A 55 7.24 -19.56 -12.98
CA ILE A 55 6.94 -20.86 -12.37
C ILE A 55 6.64 -21.84 -13.51
N THR A 56 7.15 -23.06 -13.39
CA THR A 56 6.91 -24.15 -14.34
C THR A 56 6.17 -25.28 -13.65
N ASP A 57 5.25 -25.90 -14.38
CA ASP A 57 4.57 -27.13 -13.98
C ASP A 57 5.35 -28.33 -14.52
N TYR A 58 5.53 -29.34 -13.67
CA TYR A 58 6.09 -30.63 -14.05
C TYR A 58 4.98 -31.65 -14.35
N MET A 59 5.36 -32.74 -15.02
CA MET A 59 4.44 -33.81 -15.42
C MET A 59 3.82 -34.57 -14.23
N ASP A 60 4.48 -34.53 -13.07
CA ASP A 60 3.98 -35.12 -11.81
C ASP A 60 3.01 -34.19 -11.06
N GLY A 61 2.70 -33.02 -11.62
CA GLY A 61 1.82 -32.01 -11.01
C GLY A 61 2.52 -31.07 -10.04
N THR A 62 3.83 -31.23 -9.80
CA THR A 62 4.59 -30.31 -8.95
C THR A 62 4.93 -29.01 -9.69
N GLN A 63 5.10 -27.93 -8.93
CA GLN A 63 5.51 -26.63 -9.46
C GLN A 63 6.89 -26.25 -8.93
N ALA A 64 7.70 -25.60 -9.77
CA ALA A 64 8.95 -24.99 -9.31
C ALA A 64 9.17 -23.59 -9.88
N VAL A 65 9.87 -22.78 -9.09
CA VAL A 65 10.33 -21.46 -9.49
C VAL A 65 11.57 -21.60 -10.37
N LEU A 66 11.53 -21.12 -11.61
CA LEU A 66 12.71 -21.05 -12.48
C LEU A 66 13.57 -19.84 -12.14
N PHE A 67 12.91 -18.69 -11.99
CA PHE A 67 13.56 -17.46 -11.55
C PHE A 67 12.55 -16.50 -10.93
N ALA A 68 13.04 -15.67 -10.01
CA ALA A 68 12.30 -14.61 -9.35
C ALA A 68 13.13 -13.31 -9.35
N GLN A 69 12.45 -12.18 -9.50
CA GLN A 69 13.07 -10.86 -9.47
C GLN A 69 12.14 -9.89 -8.73
N ILE A 70 12.65 -9.12 -7.78
CA ILE A 70 11.83 -8.10 -7.11
C ILE A 70 11.46 -6.97 -8.08
N THR A 71 10.26 -6.43 -7.94
CA THR A 71 9.80 -5.27 -8.72
C THR A 71 10.06 -3.97 -7.95
N ALA A 72 9.88 -2.82 -8.60
CA ALA A 72 9.88 -1.52 -7.91
C ALA A 72 8.83 -1.48 -6.78
N LYS A 73 7.64 -2.05 -7.01
CA LYS A 73 6.60 -2.17 -5.98
C LYS A 73 7.02 -3.08 -4.82
N GLY A 74 7.77 -4.14 -5.11
CA GLY A 74 8.35 -5.02 -4.09
C GLY A 74 9.42 -4.33 -3.25
N LEU A 75 10.26 -3.49 -3.87
CA LEU A 75 11.25 -2.67 -3.17
C LEU A 75 10.55 -1.63 -2.29
N ASP A 76 9.59 -0.89 -2.83
CA ASP A 76 8.80 0.08 -2.06
C ASP A 76 8.02 -0.55 -0.89
N PHE A 77 7.64 -1.83 -1.02
CA PHE A 77 6.98 -2.57 0.06
C PHE A 77 7.91 -2.87 1.24
N LEU A 78 9.23 -2.90 1.03
CA LEU A 78 10.22 -3.11 2.10
C LEU A 78 10.53 -1.83 2.89
N GLU A 79 10.21 -0.66 2.33
CA GLU A 79 10.46 0.63 2.94
C GLU A 79 9.37 0.99 3.97
N ASP A 80 9.79 1.56 5.11
CA ASP A 80 8.88 1.94 6.20
C ASP A 80 8.00 3.16 5.86
N ASP A 81 8.34 3.91 4.81
CA ASP A 81 7.63 5.11 4.36
C ASP A 81 6.72 4.87 3.13
N GLY A 82 6.62 3.62 2.67
CA GLY A 82 5.88 3.25 1.45
C GLY A 82 6.63 3.53 0.14
N GLY A 83 7.90 3.93 0.23
CA GLY A 83 8.82 4.06 -0.88
C GLY A 83 8.42 5.10 -1.92
N LEU A 84 8.98 4.95 -3.13
CA LEU A 84 8.80 5.90 -4.21
C LEU A 84 7.34 5.95 -4.70
N SER A 85 6.61 4.84 -4.60
CA SER A 85 5.18 4.76 -4.91
C SER A 85 4.33 5.72 -4.05
N ALA A 86 4.69 5.98 -2.79
CA ALA A 86 3.98 6.94 -1.95
C ALA A 86 4.15 8.39 -2.46
N ILE A 87 5.32 8.71 -2.99
CA ILE A 87 5.66 10.04 -3.53
C ILE A 87 5.00 10.25 -4.89
N LEU A 88 5.05 9.24 -5.77
CA LEU A 88 4.53 9.34 -7.14
C LEU A 88 3.02 9.10 -7.23
N GLY A 89 2.43 8.40 -6.25
CA GLY A 89 1.02 7.98 -6.22
C GLY A 89 0.06 8.99 -5.60
N VAL A 90 0.44 10.26 -5.43
CA VAL A 90 -0.42 11.27 -4.81
C VAL A 90 -1.71 11.45 -5.62
N VAL A 91 -2.80 10.89 -5.12
CA VAL A 91 -4.14 11.13 -5.65
C VAL A 91 -4.66 12.42 -5.05
N THR A 92 -4.84 13.44 -5.89
CA THR A 92 -5.52 14.67 -5.46
C THR A 92 -7.01 14.39 -5.34
N ILE A 93 -7.48 14.11 -4.11
CA ILE A 93 -8.91 14.02 -3.82
C ILE A 93 -9.47 15.44 -3.76
N LYS A 94 -10.22 15.83 -4.79
CA LYS A 94 -11.02 17.07 -4.77
C LYS A 94 -12.30 16.78 -4.03
N PHE A 95 -12.39 17.26 -2.80
CA PHE A 95 -13.65 17.27 -2.08
C PHE A 95 -14.55 18.37 -2.64
N HIS A 96 -15.81 18.04 -2.91
CA HIS A 96 -16.82 19.07 -3.19
C HIS A 96 -17.01 19.93 -1.94
N GLU A 97 -17.02 21.25 -2.09
CA GLU A 97 -17.13 22.20 -0.98
C GLU A 97 -18.38 21.95 -0.13
N ASP A 98 -19.48 21.56 -0.77
CA ASP A 98 -20.74 21.22 -0.09
C ASP A 98 -20.60 20.00 0.84
N ALA A 99 -19.78 19.02 0.46
CA ALA A 99 -19.52 17.84 1.29
C ALA A 99 -18.70 18.20 2.54
N ILE A 100 -17.71 19.10 2.40
CA ILE A 100 -16.95 19.61 3.54
C ILE A 100 -17.86 20.42 4.48
N ARG A 101 -18.70 21.31 3.93
CA ARG A 101 -19.66 22.09 4.71
C ARG A 101 -20.63 21.19 5.48
N GLN A 102 -21.21 20.19 4.82
CA GLN A 102 -22.11 19.23 5.45
C GLN A 102 -21.42 18.43 6.57
N MET A 103 -20.17 18.02 6.39
CA MET A 103 -19.41 17.33 7.44
C MET A 103 -19.14 18.23 8.64
N ILE A 104 -18.78 19.50 8.40
CA ILE A 104 -18.56 20.49 9.47
C ILE A 104 -19.87 20.77 10.22
N GLU A 105 -20.98 21.01 9.50
CA GLU A 105 -22.30 21.24 10.09
C GLU A 105 -22.78 20.04 10.92
N THR A 106 -22.61 18.82 10.40
CA THR A 106 -22.97 17.58 11.12
C THR A 106 -22.17 17.44 12.41
N ARG A 107 -20.87 17.73 12.39
CA ARG A 107 -20.02 17.71 13.60
C ARG A 107 -20.44 18.77 14.63
N ILE A 108 -20.79 19.97 14.19
CA ILE A 108 -21.27 21.05 15.08
C ILE A 108 -22.62 20.69 15.70
N LEU A 109 -23.51 20.06 14.94
CA LEU A 109 -24.82 19.60 15.44
C LEU A 109 -24.69 18.43 16.43
N GLN A 110 -23.68 17.58 16.26
CA GLN A 110 -23.39 16.46 17.17
C GLN A 110 -22.56 16.86 18.40
N ALA A 111 -21.89 18.02 18.36
CA ALA A 111 -21.17 18.54 19.51
C ALA A 111 -22.18 19.05 20.55
N ASP A 112 -21.97 18.68 21.81
CA ASP A 112 -22.82 19.07 22.94
C ASP A 112 -22.52 20.51 23.37
N LEU A 113 -22.89 21.45 22.49
CA LEU A 113 -22.66 22.89 22.63
C LEU A 113 -23.95 23.60 23.08
N PRO A 114 -23.87 24.62 23.95
CA PRO A 114 -24.98 25.51 24.28
C PRO A 114 -25.58 26.16 23.01
N GLU A 115 -26.91 26.14 22.90
CA GLU A 115 -27.69 26.70 21.77
C GLU A 115 -27.22 28.06 21.21
N PRO A 116 -26.89 29.09 22.03
CA PRO A 116 -26.47 30.39 21.50
C PRO A 116 -25.10 30.35 20.77
N ASP A 117 -24.16 29.51 21.23
CA ASP A 117 -22.84 29.38 20.61
C ASP A 117 -22.91 28.52 19.34
N ARG A 118 -23.82 27.54 19.32
CA ARG A 118 -24.06 26.64 18.17
C ARG A 118 -24.49 27.42 16.92
N GLN A 119 -25.36 28.43 17.07
CA GLN A 119 -25.84 29.22 15.93
C GLN A 119 -24.76 30.15 15.36
N GLY A 120 -23.90 30.74 16.19
CA GLY A 120 -22.77 31.56 15.72
C GLY A 120 -21.73 30.74 14.95
N ILE A 121 -21.41 29.54 15.45
CA ILE A 121 -20.42 28.65 14.84
C ILE A 121 -20.95 28.04 13.53
N LEU A 122 -22.26 27.84 13.37
CA LEU A 122 -22.88 27.40 12.11
C LEU A 122 -22.90 28.48 11.00
N GLN A 123 -22.76 29.75 11.36
CA GLN A 123 -22.70 30.84 10.37
C GLN A 123 -21.28 31.07 9.82
N ALA A 124 -20.24 30.75 10.60
CA ALA A 124 -18.85 30.93 10.18
C ALA A 124 -18.46 30.12 8.91
N PRO A 125 -18.84 28.83 8.75
CA PRO A 125 -18.59 28.07 7.52
C PRO A 125 -19.39 28.56 6.32
N ARG A 126 -20.54 29.22 6.55
CA ARG A 126 -21.39 29.77 5.49
C ARG A 126 -20.85 31.09 4.94
N GLN A 127 -20.23 31.91 5.79
CA GLN A 127 -19.71 33.22 5.42
C GLN A 127 -18.25 33.20 4.95
N ALA A 128 -17.50 32.14 5.21
CA ALA A 128 -16.11 32.03 4.76
C ALA A 128 -16.03 31.79 3.23
N PRO A 129 -15.41 32.68 2.45
CA PRO A 129 -15.16 32.42 1.04
C PRO A 129 -14.17 31.28 0.87
N ALA A 130 -14.45 30.36 -0.05
CA ALA A 130 -13.69 29.14 -0.32
C ALA A 130 -12.18 29.38 -0.62
N ASP A 131 -11.80 30.59 -1.01
CA ASP A 131 -10.42 30.98 -1.26
C ASP A 131 -9.60 31.26 0.01
N SER A 132 -10.26 31.44 1.16
CA SER A 132 -9.59 31.72 2.45
C SER A 132 -8.90 30.50 3.05
N ILE A 133 -9.21 29.29 2.57
CA ILE A 133 -8.66 28.04 3.10
C ILE A 133 -7.44 27.58 2.26
N LYS A 134 -7.35 28.02 0.99
CA LYS A 134 -6.28 27.62 0.05
C LYS A 134 -4.89 28.11 0.45
N HIS A 135 -4.78 29.21 1.20
CA HIS A 135 -3.49 29.83 1.55
C HIS A 135 -2.88 29.32 2.86
N ARG A 136 -3.53 28.38 3.58
CA ARG A 136 -3.07 27.92 4.90
C ARG A 136 -2.50 26.50 4.94
N THR A 137 -2.48 25.79 3.82
CA THR A 137 -1.89 24.44 3.70
C THR A 137 -0.49 24.44 3.07
N SER A 138 0.08 25.60 2.76
CA SER A 138 1.50 25.73 2.37
C SER A 138 2.31 26.30 3.54
N ARG A 139 2.75 25.43 4.45
CA ARG A 139 3.94 25.68 5.26
C ARG A 139 4.65 24.38 5.55
#